data_AF-A0A2T0TCY8-F1
#
_entry.id   AF-A0A2T0TCY8-F1
#
_cell.length_a   1.000
_cell.length_b   1.000
_cell.length_c   1.000
_cell.angle_alpha   90.00
_cell.angle_beta   90.00
_cell.angle_gamma   90.00
#
_symmetry.space_group_name_H-M   'P 1'
#
loop_
_entity.id
_entity.type
_entity.pdbx_description
1 polymer ?
#
loop_
_entity_poly.entity_id
_entity_poly.type
_entity_poly.pdbx_seq_one_letter_code
_entity_poly.pdbx_strand_id
1 'polypeptide(L)'
;MTDSTGSGPQQPQQPADIDPEQLRQFQEFQRFQEFQKFQQAQQGQSPLALPPGETGPSTNPPAVPPPPVQPPVQTVYVKPEPKPMWQVILGSRLVRRLVSLALTLLVFMFAANWAYDKFFGSDDEAADVARDSGGSTGNLIAPTSPYGLQGTIGLFYKHVSQDSPKQACNLFAENGSAKKKFTDAFKASDCESAIHTLHGKVLRVDQYEQPYFPDAMLKPPTTDRVQVSSCQDLKITGGPTLGKFVLAKQVNNTWIITDYEAEPADCVTG
;
A
#
# COMPACT_ATOMS: atom_id res chain seq x y z
N MET A 1 -11.06 -1.84 -74.59
CA MET A 1 -9.78 -1.16 -74.87
C MET A 1 -9.68 -0.03 -73.86
N THR A 2 -9.12 -0.35 -72.69
CA THR A 2 -7.78 0.09 -72.19
C THR A 2 -7.87 1.44 -71.47
N ASP A 3 -7.20 1.72 -70.37
CA ASP A 3 -6.56 0.96 -69.28
C ASP A 3 -6.04 2.03 -68.29
N SER A 4 -5.65 1.60 -67.09
CA SER A 4 -4.58 2.19 -66.27
C SER A 4 -4.85 3.48 -65.47
N THR A 5 -5.30 3.22 -64.23
CA THR A 5 -4.71 3.69 -62.97
C THR A 5 -3.21 4.04 -63.07
N GLY A 6 -2.86 5.30 -62.85
CA GLY A 6 -1.48 5.77 -62.70
C GLY A 6 -1.16 6.11 -61.24
N SER A 7 -0.57 5.16 -60.52
CA SER A 7 0.06 5.37 -59.21
C SER A 7 1.45 5.97 -59.39
N GLY A 8 1.68 7.19 -58.89
CA GLY A 8 3.02 7.76 -58.75
C GLY A 8 3.73 7.21 -57.50
N PRO A 9 5.06 6.99 -57.54
CA PRO A 9 5.80 6.34 -56.46
C PRO A 9 5.87 7.21 -55.19
N GLN A 10 5.45 6.64 -54.06
CA GLN A 10 5.66 7.19 -52.72
C GLN A 10 7.16 7.33 -52.45
N GLN A 11 7.61 8.57 -52.34
CA GLN A 11 8.90 8.96 -51.81
C GLN A 11 9.02 8.44 -50.36
N PRO A 12 10.14 7.83 -49.94
CA PRO A 12 10.32 7.37 -48.56
C PRO A 12 10.19 8.55 -47.61
N GLN A 13 9.19 8.52 -46.73
CA GLN A 13 9.03 9.50 -45.66
C GLN A 13 10.29 9.47 -44.79
N GLN A 14 10.99 10.60 -44.73
CA GLN A 14 12.04 10.83 -43.75
C GLN A 14 11.48 10.58 -42.34
N PRO A 15 12.23 9.94 -41.42
CA PRO A 15 11.76 9.70 -40.07
C PRO A 15 11.34 11.02 -39.43
N ALA A 16 10.14 11.08 -38.89
CA ALA A 16 9.65 12.24 -38.14
C ALA A 16 10.66 12.59 -37.04
N ASP A 17 10.94 13.89 -36.89
CA ASP A 17 11.72 14.48 -35.81
C ASP A 17 11.23 13.89 -34.48
N ILE A 18 12.02 12.98 -33.90
CA ILE A 18 11.67 12.35 -32.63
C ILE A 18 11.88 13.42 -31.56
N ASP A 19 10.80 13.77 -30.84
CA ASP A 19 10.84 14.73 -29.75
C ASP A 19 11.93 14.33 -28.74
N PRO A 20 12.89 15.22 -28.40
CA PRO A 20 13.98 14.91 -27.49
C PRO A 20 13.51 14.40 -26.12
N GLU A 21 12.31 14.77 -25.67
CA GLU A 21 11.72 14.25 -24.42
C GLU A 21 11.30 12.78 -24.56
N GLN A 22 10.83 12.39 -25.75
CA GLN A 22 10.44 11.00 -26.05
C GLN A 22 11.67 10.07 -26.15
N LEU A 23 12.79 10.58 -26.69
CA LEU A 23 14.09 9.90 -26.67
C LEU A 23 14.61 9.70 -25.24
N ARG A 24 14.40 10.68 -24.37
CA ARG A 24 14.78 10.62 -22.95
C ARG A 24 14.02 9.53 -22.22
N GLN A 25 12.69 9.49 -22.38
CA GLN A 25 11.86 8.44 -21.79
C GLN A 25 12.28 7.04 -22.27
N PHE A 26 12.65 6.91 -23.54
CA PHE A 26 13.13 5.64 -24.08
C PHE A 26 14.48 5.21 -23.48
N GLN A 27 15.40 6.15 -23.26
CA GLN A 27 16.67 5.89 -22.57
C GLN A 27 16.47 5.50 -21.10
N GLU A 28 15.54 6.14 -20.40
CA GLU A 28 15.20 5.79 -19.01
C GLU A 28 14.64 4.37 -18.91
N PHE A 29 13.76 3.99 -19.84
CA PHE A 29 13.23 2.65 -19.91
C PHE A 29 14.31 1.59 -20.17
N GLN A 30 15.28 1.88 -21.06
CA GLN A 30 16.41 0.99 -21.29
C GLN A 30 17.27 0.79 -20.03
N ARG A 31 17.59 1.87 -19.30
CA ARG A 31 18.33 1.78 -18.03
C ARG A 31 17.61 0.93 -16.99
N PHE A 32 16.28 1.00 -16.93
CA PHE A 32 15.50 0.20 -15.99
C PHE A 32 15.58 -1.30 -16.31
N GLN A 33 15.51 -1.68 -17.58
CA GLN A 33 15.67 -3.08 -17.99
C GLN A 33 17.07 -3.61 -17.71
N GLU A 34 18.11 -2.81 -17.94
CA GLU A 34 19.49 -3.19 -17.58
C GLU A 34 19.64 -3.39 -16.07
N PHE A 35 19.03 -2.54 -15.26
CA PHE A 35 19.08 -2.67 -13.80
C PHE A 35 18.40 -3.95 -13.31
N GLN A 36 17.25 -4.33 -13.86
CA GLN A 36 16.60 -5.60 -13.53
C GLN A 36 17.45 -6.81 -13.94
N LYS A 37 18.02 -6.80 -15.14
CA LYS A 37 18.95 -7.86 -15.59
C LYS A 37 20.17 -7.97 -14.68
N PHE A 38 20.72 -6.84 -14.22
CA PHE A 38 21.86 -6.82 -13.31
C PHE A 38 21.51 -7.37 -11.93
N GLN A 39 20.34 -7.02 -11.37
CA GLN A 39 19.87 -7.61 -10.11
C GLN A 39 19.63 -9.12 -10.26
N GLN A 40 19.04 -9.56 -11.36
CA GLN A 40 18.81 -10.98 -11.63
C GLN A 40 20.13 -11.75 -11.80
N ALA A 41 21.15 -11.13 -12.41
CA ALA A 41 22.49 -11.70 -12.53
C ALA A 41 23.21 -11.79 -11.17
N GLN A 42 23.07 -10.79 -10.29
CA GLN A 42 23.62 -10.85 -8.94
C GLN A 42 22.91 -11.88 -8.05
N GLN A 43 21.59 -12.01 -8.17
CA GLN A 43 20.83 -13.03 -7.44
C GLN A 43 21.16 -14.46 -7.90
N GLY A 44 21.64 -14.63 -9.14
CA GLY A 44 22.13 -15.91 -9.68
C GLY A 44 23.58 -16.24 -9.30
N GLN A 45 24.39 -15.27 -8.85
CA GLN A 45 25.74 -15.49 -8.36
C GLN A 45 25.76 -15.51 -6.83
N SER A 46 25.37 -16.65 -6.25
CA SER A 46 25.90 -17.03 -4.95
C SER A 46 27.43 -17.13 -5.04
N PRO A 47 28.21 -16.56 -4.11
CA PRO A 47 29.65 -16.75 -4.08
C PRO A 47 29.94 -18.18 -3.64
N LEU A 48 29.99 -19.11 -4.60
CA LEU A 48 30.64 -20.40 -4.42
C LEU A 48 32.11 -20.28 -4.78
N ALA A 49 32.92 -20.85 -3.88
CA ALA A 49 34.32 -21.21 -4.02
C ALA A 49 35.35 -20.09 -3.82
N LEU A 50 35.79 -19.97 -2.56
CA LEU A 50 37.21 -19.75 -2.26
C LEU A 50 38.06 -20.77 -3.05
N PRO A 51 39.19 -20.36 -3.65
CA PRO A 51 40.06 -21.25 -4.40
C PRO A 51 40.69 -22.32 -3.48
N PRO A 52 40.97 -23.53 -3.98
CA PRO A 52 41.66 -24.56 -3.22
C PRO A 52 43.10 -24.12 -2.96
N GLY A 53 43.46 -23.97 -1.68
CA GLY A 53 44.84 -23.78 -1.26
C GLY A 53 45.66 -25.02 -1.61
N GLU A 54 46.62 -24.82 -2.50
CA GLU A 54 47.61 -25.80 -2.90
C GLU A 54 48.42 -26.32 -1.71
N THR A 55 48.55 -27.64 -1.65
CA THR A 55 49.57 -28.35 -0.90
C THR A 55 50.94 -28.10 -1.55
N GLY A 56 51.86 -27.48 -0.82
CA GLY A 56 53.27 -27.30 -1.21
C GLY A 56 54.18 -27.30 0.04
N PRO A 57 55.43 -27.77 -0.06
CA PRO A 57 56.11 -28.47 1.03
C PRO A 57 56.76 -27.56 2.07
N SER A 58 56.70 -28.03 3.31
CA SER A 58 57.40 -27.47 4.46
C SER A 58 58.91 -27.54 4.27
N THR A 59 59.58 -26.39 4.31
CA THR A 59 61.04 -26.25 4.35
C THR A 59 61.52 -26.15 5.81
N ASN A 60 62.28 -27.15 6.26
CA ASN A 60 63.13 -27.09 7.48
C ASN A 60 64.16 -25.94 7.34
N PRO A 61 64.56 -25.25 8.43
CA PRO A 61 65.79 -25.62 9.17
C PRO A 61 65.80 -25.17 10.67
N PRO A 62 66.94 -25.16 11.39
CA PRO A 62 67.70 -26.29 11.92
C PRO A 62 67.76 -26.30 13.47
N ALA A 63 68.38 -27.36 14.00
CA ALA A 63 68.53 -27.74 15.41
C ALA A 63 69.38 -26.80 16.30
N VAL A 64 69.33 -27.09 17.63
CA VAL A 64 70.36 -26.93 18.73
C VAL A 64 69.78 -26.21 19.98
N PRO A 65 70.14 -26.49 21.27
CA PRO A 65 70.21 -27.72 22.11
C PRO A 65 69.41 -27.59 23.47
N PRO A 66 69.38 -28.57 24.42
CA PRO A 66 68.62 -28.50 25.71
C PRO A 66 69.48 -27.92 26.88
N PRO A 67 68.96 -27.41 28.04
CA PRO A 67 68.28 -28.13 29.16
C PRO A 67 67.40 -27.20 30.08
N PRO A 68 67.13 -27.38 31.41
CA PRO A 68 66.96 -28.57 32.28
C PRO A 68 65.58 -28.66 33.00
N VAL A 69 65.26 -29.88 33.43
CA VAL A 69 64.44 -30.34 34.59
C VAL A 69 63.65 -29.31 35.41
N GLN A 70 62.32 -29.51 35.51
CA GLN A 70 61.48 -29.02 36.61
C GLN A 70 60.62 -30.16 37.22
N PRO A 71 60.37 -30.14 38.54
CA PRO A 71 59.90 -31.27 39.37
C PRO A 71 58.42 -31.68 39.12
N PRO A 72 57.98 -32.85 39.61
CA PRO A 72 56.62 -33.36 39.36
C PRO A 72 55.57 -32.42 39.96
N VAL A 73 54.75 -31.82 39.09
CA VAL A 73 53.54 -31.08 39.49
C VAL A 73 52.52 -32.08 40.00
N GLN A 74 52.11 -31.87 41.25
CA GLN A 74 51.14 -32.67 41.96
C GLN A 74 49.82 -32.73 41.18
N THR A 75 49.30 -33.94 40.98
CA THR A 75 47.98 -34.18 40.41
C THR A 75 46.91 -33.70 41.40
N VAL A 76 46.46 -32.46 41.22
CA VAL A 76 45.24 -31.99 41.86
C VAL A 76 44.09 -32.83 41.28
N TYR A 77 43.48 -33.66 42.13
CA TYR A 77 42.24 -34.37 41.82
C TYR A 77 41.13 -33.34 41.56
N VAL A 78 40.92 -32.99 40.29
CA VAL A 78 39.76 -32.22 39.87
C VAL A 78 38.57 -33.18 39.86
N LYS A 79 37.69 -33.01 40.85
CA LYS A 79 36.37 -33.65 40.89
C LYS A 79 35.64 -33.31 39.57
N PRO A 80 35.22 -34.30 38.76
CA PRO A 80 34.51 -33.99 37.52
C PRO A 80 33.17 -33.34 37.87
N GLU A 81 32.98 -32.10 37.43
CA GLU A 81 31.70 -31.42 37.56
C GLU A 81 30.65 -32.15 36.69
N PRO A 82 29.44 -32.38 37.23
CA PRO A 82 28.39 -33.06 36.51
C PRO A 82 27.96 -32.21 35.31
N LYS A 83 28.09 -32.78 34.11
CA LYS A 83 27.58 -32.17 32.88
C LYS A 83 26.11 -31.80 33.08
N PRO A 84 25.70 -30.58 32.72
CA PRO A 84 24.37 -30.08 33.02
C PRO A 84 23.34 -30.82 32.14
N MET A 85 22.32 -31.40 32.79
CA MET A 85 21.35 -32.34 32.20
C MET A 85 20.60 -31.81 30.97
N TRP A 86 20.55 -30.50 30.72
CA TRP A 86 19.94 -29.91 29.52
C TRP A 86 20.62 -30.38 28.22
N GLN A 87 21.92 -30.72 28.24
CA GLN A 87 22.62 -31.23 27.05
C GLN A 87 22.17 -32.64 26.65
N VAL A 88 21.71 -33.46 27.60
CA VAL A 88 21.20 -34.81 27.32
C VAL A 88 19.76 -34.75 26.80
N ILE A 89 18.97 -33.80 27.29
CA ILE A 89 17.58 -33.60 26.85
C ILE A 89 17.53 -33.00 25.43
N LEU A 90 18.42 -32.04 25.10
CA LEU A 90 18.57 -31.49 23.74
C LEU A 90 19.09 -32.50 22.70
N GLY A 91 19.78 -33.56 23.14
CA GLY A 91 20.33 -34.60 22.27
C GLY A 91 19.34 -35.72 21.92
N SER A 92 18.14 -35.75 22.52
CA SER A 92 17.21 -36.85 22.33
C SER A 92 16.53 -36.80 20.96
N ARG A 93 16.43 -37.95 20.29
CA ARG A 93 15.75 -38.08 18.98
C ARG A 93 14.28 -37.66 19.05
N LEU A 94 13.65 -37.78 20.23
CA LEU A 94 12.29 -37.32 20.45
C LEU A 94 12.22 -35.79 20.43
N VAL A 95 13.13 -35.09 21.12
CA VAL A 95 13.20 -33.63 21.10
C VAL A 95 13.54 -33.14 19.69
N ARG A 96 14.47 -33.77 18.97
CA ARG A 96 14.71 -33.45 17.55
C ARG A 96 13.47 -33.63 16.69
N ARG A 97 12.71 -34.73 16.85
CA ARG A 97 11.46 -34.94 16.11
C ARG A 97 10.39 -33.91 16.47
N LEU A 98 10.23 -33.58 17.75
CA LEU A 98 9.27 -32.56 18.20
C LEU A 98 9.65 -31.16 17.70
N VAL A 99 10.93 -30.80 17.74
CA VAL A 99 11.44 -29.54 17.22
C VAL A 99 11.28 -29.47 15.70
N SER A 100 11.61 -30.53 14.97
CA SER A 100 11.38 -30.59 13.52
C SER A 100 9.89 -30.50 13.18
N LEU A 101 9.02 -31.18 13.93
CA LEU A 101 7.56 -31.15 13.71
C LEU A 101 6.99 -29.75 14.00
N ALA A 102 7.45 -29.12 15.08
CA ALA A 102 7.11 -27.73 15.40
C ALA A 102 7.59 -26.77 14.31
N LEU A 103 8.84 -26.91 13.81
CA LEU A 103 9.37 -26.12 12.70
C LEU A 103 8.57 -26.33 11.42
N THR A 104 8.22 -27.57 11.08
CA THR A 104 7.39 -27.84 9.88
C THR A 104 6.00 -27.25 10.01
N LEU A 105 5.39 -27.30 11.19
CA LEU A 105 4.09 -26.65 11.42
C LEU A 105 4.20 -25.13 11.32
N LEU A 106 5.27 -24.54 11.84
CA LEU A 106 5.51 -23.09 11.78
C LEU A 106 5.70 -22.62 10.33
N VAL A 107 6.51 -23.34 9.55
CA VAL A 107 6.70 -23.08 8.12
C VAL A 107 5.40 -23.30 7.34
N PHE A 108 4.62 -24.34 7.67
CA PHE A 108 3.34 -24.60 7.04
C PHE A 108 2.29 -23.52 7.35
N MET A 109 2.21 -23.06 8.61
CA MET A 109 1.34 -21.95 9.02
C MET A 109 1.75 -20.66 8.30
N PHE A 110 3.05 -20.37 8.23
CA PHE A 110 3.57 -19.20 7.52
C PHE A 110 3.27 -19.26 6.01
N ALA A 111 3.48 -20.42 5.39
CA ALA A 111 3.18 -20.63 3.98
C ALA A 111 1.67 -20.58 3.69
N ALA A 112 0.85 -21.10 4.59
CA ALA A 112 -0.61 -21.02 4.50
C ALA A 112 -1.09 -19.56 4.65
N ASN A 113 -0.53 -18.79 5.58
CA ASN A 113 -0.82 -17.36 5.71
C ASN A 113 -0.39 -16.60 4.44
N TRP A 114 0.84 -16.82 3.98
CA TRP A 114 1.35 -16.20 2.75
C TRP A 114 0.53 -16.58 1.51
N ALA A 115 0.12 -17.84 1.40
CA ALA A 115 -0.72 -18.30 0.30
C ALA A 115 -2.15 -17.76 0.43
N TYR A 116 -2.67 -17.62 1.65
CA TYR A 116 -3.96 -17.00 1.90
C TYR A 116 -3.94 -15.51 1.51
N ASP A 117 -2.91 -14.76 1.90
CA ASP A 117 -2.69 -13.38 1.47
C ASP A 117 -2.56 -13.27 -0.06
N LYS A 118 -1.87 -14.24 -0.70
CA LYS A 118 -1.64 -14.25 -2.15
C LYS A 118 -2.84 -14.66 -2.99
N PHE A 119 -3.66 -15.60 -2.53
CA PHE A 119 -4.78 -16.14 -3.30
C PHE A 119 -6.14 -15.58 -2.89
N PHE A 120 -6.30 -15.13 -1.64
CA PHE A 120 -7.59 -14.69 -1.10
C PHE A 120 -7.60 -13.23 -0.64
N GLY A 121 -6.46 -12.56 -0.56
CA GLY A 121 -6.37 -11.16 -0.11
C GLY A 121 -6.72 -11.04 1.37
N SER A 122 -5.75 -10.65 2.19
CA SER A 122 -6.06 -10.16 3.53
C SER A 122 -6.69 -8.77 3.41
N ASP A 123 -7.82 -8.57 4.08
CA ASP A 123 -8.54 -7.30 4.17
C ASP A 123 -7.81 -6.23 5.01
N ASP A 124 -6.48 -6.30 5.12
CA ASP A 124 -5.65 -5.38 5.89
C ASP A 124 -4.77 -4.47 5.01
N GLU A 125 -4.83 -4.59 3.67
CA GLU A 125 -4.02 -3.78 2.74
C GLU A 125 -4.83 -2.86 1.80
N ALA A 126 -6.04 -2.45 2.18
CA ALA A 126 -6.77 -1.39 1.48
C ALA A 126 -6.28 0.04 1.84
N ALA A 127 -5.13 0.19 2.49
CA ALA A 127 -4.60 1.48 2.92
C ALA A 127 -3.37 1.98 2.14
N ASP A 128 -2.72 1.18 1.27
CA ASP A 128 -1.44 1.64 0.68
C ASP A 128 -1.13 1.20 -0.77
N VAL A 129 -2.14 0.81 -1.55
CA VAL A 129 -2.03 0.52 -3.00
C VAL A 129 -2.73 1.54 -3.90
N ALA A 130 -2.66 2.82 -3.51
CA ALA A 130 -2.76 3.94 -4.45
C ALA A 130 -1.47 4.77 -4.39
N ARG A 131 -0.34 4.10 -4.64
CA ARG A 131 0.94 4.77 -4.87
C ARG A 131 0.94 5.32 -6.31
N ASP A 132 0.70 6.62 -6.38
CA ASP A 132 1.31 7.56 -7.32
C ASP A 132 1.35 7.10 -8.79
N SER A 133 0.22 7.29 -9.50
CA SER A 133 0.28 7.50 -10.94
C SER A 133 0.92 8.87 -11.17
N GLY A 134 2.24 8.89 -11.40
CA GLY A 134 3.05 10.09 -11.59
C GLY A 134 2.45 11.06 -12.62
N GLY A 135 1.66 12.00 -12.13
CA GLY A 135 1.00 13.04 -12.90
C GLY A 135 0.31 14.01 -11.96
N SER A 136 0.89 15.21 -11.82
CA SER A 136 0.35 16.43 -11.20
C SER A 136 -0.70 16.24 -10.10
N THR A 137 -0.34 16.56 -8.85
CA THR A 137 -1.15 16.88 -7.66
C THR A 137 -2.64 17.27 -7.89
N GLY A 138 -3.47 16.34 -8.36
CA GLY A 138 -4.85 16.63 -8.73
C GLY A 138 -5.68 15.49 -9.32
N ASN A 139 -5.11 14.31 -9.60
CA ASN A 139 -5.87 13.21 -10.18
C ASN A 139 -6.30 12.17 -9.13
N LEU A 140 -7.14 12.60 -8.18
CA LEU A 140 -7.95 11.66 -7.40
C LEU A 140 -8.98 11.03 -8.36
N ILE A 141 -9.20 9.71 -8.30
CA ILE A 141 -10.33 9.08 -9.00
C ILE A 141 -11.60 9.48 -8.24
N ALA A 142 -12.05 10.71 -8.45
CA ALA A 142 -13.32 11.18 -7.90
C ALA A 142 -14.46 10.36 -8.54
N PRO A 143 -15.55 10.07 -7.82
CA PRO A 143 -16.61 9.20 -8.31
C PRO A 143 -17.32 9.78 -9.53
N THR A 144 -17.79 8.93 -10.43
CA THR A 144 -18.56 9.35 -11.62
C THR A 144 -20.04 9.61 -11.32
N SER A 145 -20.48 9.38 -10.07
CA SER A 145 -21.81 9.67 -9.56
C SER A 145 -21.71 10.52 -8.28
N PRO A 146 -22.59 11.52 -8.07
CA PRO A 146 -22.65 12.24 -6.81
C PRO A 146 -23.35 11.42 -5.71
N TYR A 147 -24.17 10.45 -6.11
CA TYR A 147 -25.10 9.70 -5.25
C TYR A 147 -24.75 8.21 -5.15
N GLY A 148 -25.35 7.54 -4.18
CA GLY A 148 -25.18 6.10 -3.95
C GLY A 148 -23.94 5.79 -3.12
N LEU A 149 -23.81 4.53 -2.70
CA LEU A 149 -22.72 4.07 -1.82
C LEU A 149 -21.33 4.24 -2.45
N GLN A 150 -21.25 4.19 -3.78
CA GLN A 150 -20.01 4.39 -4.54
C GLN A 150 -19.89 5.81 -5.11
N GLY A 151 -20.85 6.68 -4.85
CA GLY A 151 -20.81 8.08 -5.26
C GLY A 151 -20.06 8.95 -4.26
N THR A 152 -19.82 10.22 -4.61
CA THR A 152 -19.04 11.16 -3.80
C THR A 152 -19.57 11.27 -2.37
N ILE A 153 -20.89 11.39 -2.16
CA ILE A 153 -21.46 11.48 -0.81
C ILE A 153 -21.39 10.15 -0.05
N GLY A 154 -21.68 9.02 -0.70
CA GLY A 154 -21.57 7.71 -0.06
C GLY A 154 -20.14 7.41 0.39
N LEU A 155 -19.15 7.71 -0.46
CA LEU A 155 -17.73 7.59 -0.12
C LEU A 155 -17.31 8.57 0.97
N PHE A 156 -17.86 9.79 1.01
CA PHE A 156 -17.58 10.72 2.10
C PHE A 156 -18.05 10.16 3.45
N TYR A 157 -19.28 9.64 3.53
CA TYR A 157 -19.80 8.97 4.72
C TYR A 157 -18.94 7.75 5.10
N LYS A 158 -18.56 6.93 4.13
CA LYS A 158 -17.65 5.80 4.34
C LYS A 158 -16.31 6.26 4.93
N HIS A 159 -15.66 7.26 4.36
CA HIS A 159 -14.36 7.72 4.86
C HIS A 159 -14.46 8.36 6.27
N VAL A 160 -15.56 9.04 6.60
CA VAL A 160 -15.81 9.50 7.97
C VAL A 160 -15.99 8.31 8.91
N SER A 161 -16.73 7.28 8.49
CA SER A 161 -16.96 6.09 9.30
C SER A 161 -15.68 5.28 9.57
N GLN A 162 -14.70 5.35 8.66
CA GLN A 162 -13.45 4.57 8.69
C GLN A 162 -12.25 5.37 9.19
N ASP A 163 -12.47 6.58 9.74
CA ASP A 163 -11.42 7.49 10.18
C ASP A 163 -10.33 7.71 9.11
N SER A 164 -10.76 7.95 7.87
CA SER A 164 -9.90 8.11 6.69
C SER A 164 -9.88 9.58 6.25
N PRO A 165 -9.25 10.48 7.02
CA PRO A 165 -9.39 11.93 6.84
C PRO A 165 -8.90 12.42 5.49
N LYS A 166 -7.75 11.95 5.01
CA LYS A 166 -7.17 12.38 3.73
C LYS A 166 -8.09 12.07 2.57
N GLN A 167 -8.61 10.84 2.52
CA GLN A 167 -9.53 10.39 1.47
C GLN A 167 -10.84 11.20 1.51
N ALA A 168 -11.40 11.44 2.70
CA ALA A 168 -12.60 12.26 2.84
C ALA A 168 -12.36 13.71 2.38
N CYS A 169 -11.24 14.30 2.80
CA CYS A 169 -10.90 15.70 2.51
C CYS A 169 -10.55 15.93 1.02
N ASN A 170 -10.07 14.90 0.32
CA ASN A 170 -9.82 14.96 -1.12
C ASN A 170 -11.10 14.96 -1.96
N LEU A 171 -12.27 14.64 -1.39
CA LEU A 171 -13.56 14.75 -2.06
C LEU A 171 -14.07 16.20 -2.14
N PHE A 172 -13.41 17.15 -1.48
CA PHE A 172 -13.66 18.58 -1.61
C PHE A 172 -12.78 19.20 -2.69
N ALA A 173 -13.33 20.17 -3.42
CA ALA A 173 -12.56 20.95 -4.37
C ALA A 173 -11.45 21.74 -3.65
N GLU A 174 -10.21 21.59 -4.11
CA GLU A 174 -9.02 22.22 -3.50
C GLU A 174 -9.13 23.75 -3.44
N ASN A 175 -9.67 24.37 -4.49
CA ASN A 175 -9.85 25.81 -4.58
C ASN A 175 -11.26 26.28 -4.15
N GLY A 176 -12.04 25.42 -3.50
CA GLY A 176 -13.42 25.69 -3.09
C GLY A 176 -13.55 26.21 -1.66
N SER A 177 -14.66 26.90 -1.36
CA SER A 177 -14.96 27.33 0.03
C SER A 177 -15.51 26.21 0.92
N ALA A 178 -15.92 25.08 0.33
CA ALA A 178 -16.59 23.98 1.01
C ALA A 178 -15.77 23.39 2.16
N LYS A 179 -14.49 23.06 1.92
CA LYS A 179 -13.59 22.46 2.91
C LYS A 179 -13.51 23.34 4.16
N LYS A 180 -13.37 24.66 3.97
CA LYS A 180 -13.36 25.63 5.07
C LYS A 180 -14.70 25.77 5.78
N LYS A 181 -15.82 25.86 5.06
CA LYS A 181 -17.15 25.95 5.69
C LYS A 181 -17.46 24.69 6.51
N PHE A 182 -17.04 23.52 6.03
CA PHE A 182 -17.16 22.25 6.73
C PHE A 182 -16.37 22.27 8.04
N THR A 183 -15.09 22.64 8.01
CA THR A 183 -14.26 22.71 9.23
C THR A 183 -14.81 23.71 10.24
N ASP A 184 -15.26 24.87 9.78
CA ASP A 184 -15.83 25.91 10.63
C ASP A 184 -17.12 25.42 11.33
N ALA A 185 -17.99 24.70 10.60
CA ALA A 185 -19.23 24.16 11.15
C ALA A 185 -18.99 23.11 12.24
N PHE A 186 -17.93 22.30 12.11
CA PHE A 186 -17.55 21.29 13.09
C PHE A 186 -16.54 21.79 14.13
N LYS A 187 -16.19 23.09 14.12
CA LYS A 187 -15.25 23.74 15.05
C LYS A 187 -13.88 23.06 15.09
N ALA A 188 -13.40 22.62 13.93
CA ALA A 188 -12.10 21.97 13.78
C ALA A 188 -11.06 22.93 13.19
N SER A 189 -9.78 22.67 13.45
CA SER A 189 -8.65 23.45 12.89
C SER A 189 -8.49 23.27 11.38
N ASP A 190 -8.78 22.07 10.89
CA ASP A 190 -8.57 21.62 9.53
C ASP A 190 -9.53 20.46 9.22
N CYS A 191 -9.58 20.08 7.94
CA CYS A 191 -10.51 19.07 7.48
C CYS A 191 -10.24 17.71 8.12
N GLU A 192 -8.98 17.31 8.27
CA GLU A 192 -8.62 16.01 8.84
C GLU A 192 -9.07 15.92 10.31
N SER A 193 -8.82 16.97 11.08
CA SER A 193 -9.29 17.12 12.47
C SER A 193 -10.82 17.08 12.58
N ALA A 194 -11.54 17.64 11.60
CA ALA A 194 -13.01 17.56 11.55
C ALA A 194 -13.48 16.11 11.35
N ILE A 195 -12.84 15.38 10.44
CA ILE A 195 -13.17 13.97 10.16
C ILE A 195 -12.90 13.11 11.38
N HIS A 196 -11.74 13.24 12.03
CA HIS A 196 -11.43 12.52 13.27
C HIS A 196 -12.48 12.79 14.38
N THR A 197 -12.87 14.05 14.53
CA THR A 197 -13.90 14.44 15.51
C THR A 197 -15.26 13.83 15.18
N LEU A 198 -15.60 13.73 13.90
CA LEU A 198 -16.86 13.12 13.45
C LEU A 198 -16.86 11.61 13.60
N HIS A 199 -15.74 10.95 13.28
CA HIS A 199 -15.56 9.51 13.47
C HIS A 199 -15.84 9.12 14.92
N GLY A 200 -15.33 9.88 15.90
CA GLY A 200 -15.60 9.66 17.32
C GLY A 200 -17.08 9.75 17.73
N LYS A 201 -17.97 10.24 16.85
CA LYS A 201 -19.43 10.30 17.07
C LYS A 201 -20.18 9.20 16.31
N VAL A 202 -19.49 8.38 15.52
CA VAL A 202 -20.07 7.24 14.81
C VAL A 202 -20.28 6.10 15.80
N LEU A 203 -21.53 5.73 16.02
CA LEU A 203 -21.93 4.66 16.95
C LEU A 203 -21.92 3.28 16.28
N ARG A 204 -22.21 3.23 14.98
CA ARG A 204 -22.37 1.99 14.20
C ARG A 204 -21.75 2.17 12.82
N VAL A 205 -20.48 1.81 12.69
CA VAL A 205 -19.69 1.98 11.45
C VAL A 205 -20.38 1.28 10.27
N ASP A 206 -20.83 0.04 10.48
CA ASP A 206 -21.52 -0.80 9.49
C ASP A 206 -22.78 -0.14 8.90
N GLN A 207 -23.50 0.63 9.72
CA GLN A 207 -24.71 1.33 9.30
C GLN A 207 -24.41 2.73 8.76
N TYR A 208 -23.38 3.37 9.29
CA TYR A 208 -23.04 4.75 8.96
C TYR A 208 -22.31 4.88 7.62
N GLU A 209 -21.53 3.88 7.24
CA GLU A 209 -20.90 3.81 5.92
C GLU A 209 -21.90 3.54 4.79
N GLN A 210 -23.15 3.19 5.13
CA GLN A 210 -24.20 2.82 4.20
C GLN A 210 -25.43 3.74 4.31
N PRO A 211 -25.28 5.06 4.08
CA PRO A 211 -26.42 5.97 4.09
C PRO A 211 -27.42 5.55 3.02
N TYR A 212 -28.71 5.57 3.37
CA TYR A 212 -29.77 5.20 2.43
C TYR A 212 -30.07 6.35 1.49
N PHE A 213 -29.97 6.09 0.18
CA PHE A 213 -30.33 7.00 -0.90
C PHE A 213 -31.68 6.59 -1.50
N PRO A 214 -32.63 7.52 -1.65
CA PRO A 214 -33.88 7.26 -2.37
C PRO A 214 -33.63 6.85 -3.83
N ASP A 215 -34.50 6.00 -4.38
CA ASP A 215 -34.37 5.48 -5.76
C ASP A 215 -34.26 6.58 -6.83
N ALA A 216 -34.89 7.74 -6.59
CA ALA A 216 -34.82 8.90 -7.48
C ALA A 216 -33.38 9.44 -7.62
N MET A 217 -32.57 9.34 -6.56
CA MET A 217 -31.18 9.78 -6.54
C MET A 217 -30.21 8.71 -7.07
N LEU A 218 -30.65 7.46 -7.26
CA LEU A 218 -29.78 6.42 -7.84
C LEU A 218 -29.64 6.57 -9.36
N LYS A 219 -30.43 7.46 -9.99
CA LYS A 219 -30.34 7.78 -11.41
C LYS A 219 -29.29 8.88 -11.63
N PRO A 220 -28.49 8.80 -12.71
CA PRO A 220 -27.57 9.86 -13.06
C PRO A 220 -28.31 11.21 -13.17
N PRO A 221 -27.81 12.27 -12.51
CA PRO A 221 -28.41 13.59 -12.65
C PRO A 221 -28.22 14.12 -14.07
N THR A 222 -29.20 14.91 -14.53
CA THR A 222 -29.17 15.56 -15.85
C THR A 222 -28.45 16.92 -15.83
N THR A 223 -28.11 17.41 -14.63
CA THR A 223 -27.42 18.68 -14.41
C THR A 223 -25.96 18.41 -14.03
N ASP A 224 -25.09 19.41 -14.22
CA ASP A 224 -23.70 19.35 -13.78
C ASP A 224 -23.49 19.87 -12.35
N ARG A 225 -24.58 20.19 -11.65
CA ARG A 225 -24.55 20.65 -10.27
C ARG A 225 -25.77 20.11 -9.53
N VAL A 226 -25.53 19.58 -8.33
CA VAL A 226 -26.57 18.98 -7.49
C VAL A 226 -26.35 19.37 -6.03
N GLN A 227 -27.41 19.33 -5.25
CA GLN A 227 -27.37 19.53 -3.80
C GLN A 227 -27.84 18.25 -3.12
N VAL A 228 -27.19 17.90 -2.01
CA VAL A 228 -27.54 16.73 -1.20
C VAL A 228 -27.58 17.14 0.26
N SER A 229 -28.77 17.17 0.83
CA SER A 229 -29.02 17.37 2.25
C SER A 229 -28.90 16.04 3.00
N SER A 230 -28.10 16.01 4.07
CA SER A 230 -28.05 14.84 4.94
C SER A 230 -29.33 14.64 5.75
N CYS A 231 -30.09 15.72 5.96
CA CYS A 231 -31.33 15.72 6.71
C CYS A 231 -32.57 15.38 5.87
N GLN A 232 -32.69 15.97 4.67
CA GLN A 232 -33.90 15.88 3.84
C GLN A 232 -33.80 14.78 2.79
N ASP A 233 -32.62 14.58 2.20
CA ASP A 233 -32.46 13.69 1.04
C ASP A 233 -31.97 12.29 1.44
N LEU A 234 -31.28 12.17 2.58
CA LEU A 234 -30.66 10.93 3.02
C LEU A 234 -31.31 10.42 4.31
N LYS A 235 -31.30 9.09 4.47
CA LYS A 235 -31.59 8.48 5.76
C LYS A 235 -30.28 7.95 6.35
N ILE A 236 -29.77 8.67 7.34
CA ILE A 236 -28.53 8.37 8.04
C ILE A 236 -28.84 7.55 9.29
N THR A 237 -28.06 6.49 9.51
CA THR A 237 -28.17 5.62 10.69
C THR A 237 -26.77 5.37 11.25
N GLY A 238 -26.64 5.23 12.57
CA GLY A 238 -25.37 4.86 13.18
C GLY A 238 -24.39 6.01 13.45
N GLY A 239 -24.77 7.28 13.24
CA GLY A 239 -23.90 8.42 13.49
C GLY A 239 -24.60 9.77 13.24
N PRO A 240 -23.86 10.89 13.32
CA PRO A 240 -24.40 12.23 13.11
C PRO A 240 -24.68 12.51 11.63
N THR A 241 -25.60 13.42 11.32
CA THR A 241 -25.71 13.96 9.97
C THR A 241 -24.55 14.92 9.67
N LEU A 242 -24.13 14.95 8.40
CA LEU A 242 -22.94 15.69 7.99
C LEU A 242 -23.24 17.07 7.39
N GLY A 243 -24.50 17.43 7.19
CA GLY A 243 -24.93 18.70 6.59
C GLY A 243 -25.30 18.59 5.10
N LYS A 244 -25.38 19.74 4.44
CA LYS A 244 -25.78 19.85 3.04
C LYS A 244 -24.57 20.12 2.15
N PHE A 245 -24.43 19.31 1.12
CA PHE A 245 -23.32 19.36 0.17
C PHE A 245 -23.79 19.85 -1.19
N VAL A 246 -22.99 20.71 -1.83
CA VAL A 246 -23.18 21.08 -3.23
C VAL A 246 -22.09 20.44 -4.05
N LEU A 247 -22.48 19.54 -4.96
CA LEU A 247 -21.55 18.83 -5.82
C LEU A 247 -21.60 19.40 -7.23
N ALA A 248 -20.44 19.43 -7.88
CA ALA A 248 -20.33 19.82 -9.28
C ALA A 248 -19.59 18.74 -10.08
N LYS A 249 -20.08 18.50 -11.30
CA LYS A 249 -19.46 17.63 -12.27
C LYS A 249 -18.23 18.33 -12.85
N GLN A 250 -17.11 17.61 -12.85
CA GLN A 250 -15.84 18.04 -13.40
C GLN A 250 -15.75 17.69 -14.90
N VAL A 251 -14.78 18.27 -15.59
CA VAL A 251 -14.53 18.05 -17.03
C VAL A 251 -14.28 16.58 -17.36
N ASN A 252 -13.68 15.82 -16.43
CA ASN A 252 -13.43 14.37 -16.54
C ASN A 252 -14.64 13.50 -16.15
N ASN A 253 -15.86 14.07 -16.07
CA ASN A 253 -17.10 13.40 -15.65
C ASN A 253 -17.12 12.86 -14.21
N THR A 254 -16.22 13.35 -13.34
CA THR A 254 -16.23 13.02 -11.91
C THR A 254 -16.98 14.07 -11.09
N TRP A 255 -17.36 13.75 -9.87
CA TRP A 255 -18.11 14.63 -8.97
C TRP A 255 -17.31 14.98 -7.73
N ILE A 256 -17.26 16.28 -7.43
CA ILE A 256 -16.53 16.81 -6.28
C ILE A 256 -17.42 17.76 -5.48
N ILE A 257 -17.16 17.87 -4.18
CA ILE A 257 -17.87 18.78 -3.29
C ILE A 257 -17.30 20.19 -3.47
N THR A 258 -18.14 21.10 -3.95
CA THR A 258 -17.76 22.49 -4.29
C THR A 258 -18.29 23.52 -3.31
N ASP A 259 -19.38 23.21 -2.62
CA ASP A 259 -19.89 24.03 -1.52
C ASP A 259 -20.45 23.16 -0.38
N TYR A 260 -20.58 23.77 0.79
CA TYR A 260 -21.08 23.14 2.00
C TYR A 260 -21.93 24.12 2.82
N GLU A 261 -22.99 23.61 3.43
CA GLU A 261 -23.84 24.34 4.38
C GLU A 261 -24.15 23.45 5.58
N ALA A 262 -24.02 24.01 6.78
CA ALA A 262 -24.32 23.30 8.01
C ALA A 262 -25.84 23.10 8.16
N GLU A 263 -26.23 21.89 8.54
CA GLU A 263 -27.62 21.58 8.92
C GLU A 263 -27.71 21.37 10.43
N PRO A 264 -28.86 21.62 11.05
CA PRO A 264 -29.04 21.32 12.47
C PRO A 264 -28.92 19.81 12.73
N ALA A 265 -28.36 19.46 13.88
CA ALA A 265 -28.11 18.06 14.24
C ALA A 265 -29.39 17.23 14.43
N ASP A 266 -30.51 17.88 14.72
CA ASP A 266 -31.81 17.22 14.90
C ASP A 266 -32.60 17.09 13.59
N CYS A 267 -32.16 17.74 12.52
CA CYS A 267 -32.87 17.79 11.23
C CYS A 267 -34.33 18.28 11.32
N VAL A 268 -34.71 18.98 12.39
CA VAL A 268 -36.10 19.44 12.62
C VAL A 268 -36.28 20.90 12.20
N THR A 269 -35.20 21.69 12.13
CA THR A 269 -35.25 23.11 11.77
C THR A 269 -34.49 23.40 10.47
N GLY A 270 -35.07 23.02 9.33
CA GLY A 270 -34.56 23.34 7.99
C GLY A 270 -35.62 24.05 7.16
#